data_AF-A0A8T3Q3Q4-F1
#
_entry.id   AF-A0A8T3Q3Q4-F1
#
_cell.length_a   1.000
_cell.length_b   1.000
_cell.length_c   1.000
_cell.angle_alpha   90.00
_cell.angle_beta   90.00
_cell.angle_gamma   90.00
#
_symmetry.space_group_name_H-M   'P 1'
#
loop_
_entity.id
_entity.type
_entity.pdbx_description
1 polymer ?
#
loop_
_entity_poly.entity_id
_entity_poly.type
_entity_poly.pdbx_seq_one_letter_code
_entity_poly.pdbx_strand_id
1 'polypeptide(L)' 'MRPNPPRLVTVVIALALIVVGLSVTVFPLDFVNAALDLVQSYLGTNIEVTTQIGWLFLFAGDALLVAGSLLPGI' A
#
# COMPACT_ATOMS: atom_id res chain seq x y z
N MET A 1 -17.44 10.81 19.04
CA MET A 1 -16.03 10.49 18.78
C MET A 1 -15.42 11.71 18.09
N ARG A 2 -14.40 12.34 18.70
CA ARG A 2 -13.70 13.47 18.08
C ARG A 2 -12.62 12.85 17.18
N PRO A 3 -12.60 13.11 15.85
CA PRO A 3 -11.57 12.54 14.98
C PRO A 3 -10.19 12.96 15.50
N ASN A 4 -9.32 11.99 15.75
CA ASN A 4 -7.94 12.26 16.10
C ASN A 4 -7.13 12.12 14.80
N PRO A 5 -6.22 13.06 14.46
CA PRO A 5 -5.44 12.92 13.25
C PRO A 5 -4.60 11.62 13.31
N PRO A 6 -4.65 10.77 12.27
CA PRO A 6 -3.83 9.56 12.20
C PRO A 6 -2.34 9.94 12.27
N ARG A 7 -1.53 8.99 12.75
CA ARG A 7 -0.08 9.22 12.80
C ARG A 7 0.49 9.39 11.40
N LEU A 8 1.47 10.28 11.25
CA LEU A 8 2.13 10.54 9.96
C LEU A 8 2.70 9.25 9.37
N VAL A 9 3.24 8.35 10.20
CA VAL A 9 3.74 7.04 9.77
C VAL A 9 2.64 6.20 9.11
N THR A 10 1.44 6.17 9.69
CA THR A 10 0.29 5.41 9.19
C THR A 10 -0.23 5.99 7.88
N VAL A 11 -0.25 7.32 7.77
CA VAL A 11 -0.59 8.01 6.51
C VAL A 11 0.44 7.67 5.42
N VAL A 12 1.73 7.67 5.75
CA VAL A 12 2.80 7.32 4.80
C VAL A 12 2.70 5.87 4.35
N ILE A 13 2.43 4.93 5.27
CA ILE A 13 2.25 3.51 4.92
C ILE A 13 1.00 3.33 4.06
N ALA A 14 -0.12 3.95 4.42
CA ALA A 14 -1.34 3.88 3.62
C ALA A 14 -1.13 4.43 2.20
N LEU A 15 -0.45 5.56 2.07
CA LEU A 15 -0.09 6.14 0.78
C LEU A 15 0.78 5.18 -0.05
N ALA A 16 1.77 4.54 0.57
CA ALA A 16 2.61 3.56 -0.12
C ALA A 16 1.78 2.38 -0.63
N LEU A 17 0.86 1.84 0.19
CA LEU A 17 -0.04 0.75 -0.19
C LEU A 17 -0.97 1.16 -1.34
N ILE A 18 -1.56 2.36 -1.27
CA ILE A 18 -2.44 2.89 -2.32
C ILE A 18 -1.66 3.07 -3.62
N VAL A 19 -0.45 3.64 -3.58
CA VAL A 19 0.38 3.84 -4.78
C VAL A 19 0.73 2.50 -5.44
N VAL A 20 1.10 1.48 -4.65
CA VAL A 20 1.39 0.14 -5.18
C VAL A 20 0.14 -0.53 -5.75
N GLY A 21 -1.00 -0.44 -5.07
CA GLY A 21 -2.24 -1.00 -5.60
C GLY A 21 -2.76 -0.26 -6.84
N LEU A 22 -2.54 1.04 -6.92
CA LEU A 22 -2.93 1.89 -8.05
C LEU A 22 -2.00 1.67 -9.26
N SER A 23 -0.71 1.44 -9.04
CA SER A 23 0.21 1.10 -10.13
C SER A 23 -0.17 -0.21 -10.81
N VAL A 24 -0.62 -1.21 -10.04
CA VAL A 24 -1.12 -2.50 -10.55
C VAL A 24 -2.42 -2.38 -11.36
N THR A 25 -3.26 -1.40 -11.06
CA THR A 25 -4.54 -1.20 -11.77
C THR A 25 -4.40 -0.32 -13.02
N VAL A 26 -3.45 0.63 -13.01
CA VAL A 26 -3.24 1.58 -14.11
C VAL A 26 -2.22 1.07 -15.13
N PHE A 27 -1.22 0.29 -14.70
CA PHE A 27 -0.15 -0.21 -15.56
C PHE A 27 -0.20 -1.74 -15.73
N PRO A 28 0.38 -2.28 -16.82
CA PRO A 28 0.51 -3.73 -17.00
C PRO A 28 1.33 -4.36 -15.85
N LEU A 29 0.88 -5.52 -15.38
CA LEU A 29 1.52 -6.26 -14.28
C LEU A 29 3.01 -6.53 -14.53
N ASP A 30 3.39 -6.83 -15.77
CA ASP A 30 4.78 -7.10 -16.15
C ASP A 30 5.70 -5.90 -15.87
N PHE A 31 5.21 -4.68 -16.09
CA PHE A 31 5.95 -3.46 -15.82
C PHE A 31 6.09 -3.21 -14.31
N VAL A 32 5.01 -3.46 -13.55
CA VAL A 32 4.99 -3.30 -12.10
C VAL A 32 5.89 -4.32 -11.41
N ASN A 33 5.85 -5.58 -11.84
CA ASN A 33 6.71 -6.65 -11.34
C ASN A 33 8.19 -6.40 -11.69
N ALA A 34 8.50 -5.88 -12.88
CA ALA A 34 9.88 -5.52 -13.22
C ALA A 34 10.44 -4.37 -12.34
N ALA A 35 9.62 -3.36 -12.02
CA ALA A 35 10.02 -2.30 -11.10
C ALA A 35 10.17 -2.80 -9.66
N LEU A 36 9.29 -3.70 -9.24
CA LEU A 36 9.36 -4.36 -7.94
C LEU A 36 10.59 -5.26 -7.83
N ASP A 37 10.95 -6.03 -8.86
CA ASP A 37 12.15 -6.88 -8.88
C ASP A 37 13.42 -6.09 -8.55
N LEU A 38 13.51 -4.85 -9.04
CA LEU A 38 14.63 -3.96 -8.76
C LEU A 38 14.69 -3.63 -7.26
N VAL A 39 13.56 -3.30 -6.64
CA VAL A 39 13.46 -3.04 -5.20
C VAL A 39 13.67 -4.31 -4.36
N GLN A 40 13.15 -5.42 -4.82
CA GLN A 40 13.25 -6.73 -4.16
C GLN A 40 14.67 -7.27 -4.16
N SER A 41 15.46 -6.99 -5.21
CA SER A 41 16.89 -7.31 -5.24
C SER A 41 17.68 -6.61 -4.13
N TYR A 42 17.24 -5.41 -3.71
CA TYR A 42 17.85 -4.67 -2.60
C TYR A 42 17.35 -5.11 -1.22
N LEU A 43 16.09 -5.57 -1.13
CA LEU A 43 15.46 -5.96 0.14
C LEU A 43 15.53 -7.48 0.43
N GLY A 44 15.94 -8.29 -0.55
CA GLY A 44 16.01 -9.75 -0.43
C GLY A 44 14.65 -10.45 -0.40
N THR A 45 13.61 -9.83 -0.95
CA THR A 45 12.25 -10.39 -1.02
C THR A 45 11.97 -11.03 -2.39
N ASN A 46 10.97 -11.90 -2.47
CA ASN A 46 10.57 -12.61 -3.70
C ASN A 46 9.03 -12.69 -3.77
N ILE A 47 8.41 -11.53 -3.84
CA ILE A 47 6.97 -11.30 -3.83
C ILE A 47 6.55 -10.97 -5.25
N GLU A 48 5.81 -11.88 -5.89
CA GLU A 48 5.14 -11.59 -7.14
C GLU A 48 3.85 -10.82 -6.84
N VAL A 49 3.67 -9.65 -7.47
CA VAL A 49 2.44 -8.87 -7.31
C VAL A 49 1.44 -9.29 -8.37
N THR A 50 0.34 -9.89 -7.92
CA THR A 50 -0.81 -10.23 -8.74
C THR A 50 -1.88 -9.15 -8.65
N THR A 51 -2.84 -9.16 -9.57
CA THR A 51 -4.00 -8.25 -9.54
C THR A 51 -4.76 -8.33 -8.23
N GLN A 52 -4.88 -9.53 -7.64
CA GLN A 52 -5.55 -9.73 -6.34
C GLN A 52 -4.82 -9.02 -5.20
N ILE A 53 -3.48 -9.07 -5.21
CA ILE A 53 -2.64 -8.36 -4.23
C ILE A 53 -2.75 -6.84 -4.43
N GLY A 54 -2.82 -6.36 -5.67
CA GLY A 54 -3.05 -4.95 -5.97
C GLY A 54 -4.36 -4.41 -5.36
N TRP A 55 -5.46 -5.16 -5.52
CA TRP A 55 -6.75 -4.81 -4.90
C TRP A 55 -6.70 -4.86 -3.38
N LEU A 56 -5.99 -5.85 -2.81
CA LEU A 56 -5.81 -5.96 -1.37
C LEU A 56 -5.05 -4.74 -0.82
N PHE A 57 -4.02 -4.25 -1.52
CA PHE A 57 -3.28 -3.07 -1.10
C PHE A 57 -4.09 -1.78 -1.19
N LEU A 58 -4.92 -1.61 -2.22
CA LEU A 58 -5.87 -0.48 -2.30
C LEU A 58 -6.82 -0.50 -1.10
N PHE A 59 -7.48 -1.65 -0.87
CA PHE A 59 -8.40 -1.81 0.25
C PHE A 59 -7.70 -1.59 1.59
N ALA A 60 -6.53 -2.19 1.81
CA ALA A 60 -5.80 -2.08 3.05
C ALA A 60 -5.31 -0.64 3.30
N GLY A 61 -4.86 0.08 2.27
CA GLY A 61 -4.43 1.47 2.39
C GLY A 61 -5.58 2.39 2.82
N ASP A 62 -6.74 2.29 2.16
CA ASP A 62 -7.93 3.06 2.54
C ASP A 62 -8.45 2.67 3.92
N ALA A 63 -8.49 1.36 4.23
CA ALA A 63 -8.88 0.87 5.54
C ALA A 63 -7.94 1.36 6.65
N LEU A 64 -6.64 1.47 6.38
CA LEU A 64 -5.65 1.95 7.34
C LEU A 64 -5.84 3.45 7.65
N LEU A 65 -6.18 4.27 6.64
CA LEU A 65 -6.50 5.68 6.84
C LEU A 65 -7.78 5.85 7.67
N VAL A 66 -8.82 5.08 7.36
CA VAL A 66 -10.08 5.11 8.11
C VAL A 66 -9.83 4.63 9.54
N ALA A 67 -9.13 3.51 9.73
CA ALA A 67 -8.82 2.97 11.06
C ALA A 67 -7.96 3.93 11.88
N GLY A 68 -6.92 4.54 11.30
CA GLY A 68 -6.08 5.51 12.00
C GLY A 68 -6.80 6.82 12.35
N SER A 69 -7.87 7.15 11.63
CA SER A 69 -8.73 8.29 11.99
C SER A 69 -9.69 7.98 13.16
N LEU A 70 -9.99 6.70 13.39
CA LEU A 70 -10.96 6.22 14.38
C LEU A 70 -10.30 5.73 15.68
N LEU A 71 -9.10 5.15 15.60
CA LEU A 71 -8.38 4.54 16.71
C LEU A 71 -7.17 5.40 17.10
N PRO A 72 -7.20 6.09 18.25
CA PRO A 72 -6.07 6.92 18.67
C PRO A 72 -4.83 6.06 18.97
N GLY A 73 -3.75 6.24 18.20
CA GLY A 73 -2.45 5.59 18.44
C GLY A 73 -1.88 4.82 17.24
N ILE A 74 -2.72 4.57 16.24
CA ILE A 74 -2.41 4.09 14.89
C ILE A 74 -2.85 5.20 13.94
#